data_AF-A0A2E0QJ99-F1
#
_entry.id   AF-A0A2E0QJ99-F1
#
_cell.length_a   1.000
_cell.length_b   1.000
_cell.length_c   1.000
_cell.angle_alpha   90.00
_cell.angle_beta   90.00
_cell.angle_gamma   90.00
#
_symmetry.space_group_name_H-M   'P 1'
#
loop_
_entity.id
_entity.type
_entity.pdbx_description
1 polymer ?
#
loop_
_entity_poly.entity_id
_entity_poly.type
_entity_poly.pdbx_seq_one_letter_code
_entity_poly.pdbx_strand_id
1 'polypeptide(L)'
;MATLVSTAKKLTKQKLELSKIRRSSEKEFKKAKAVSRKYSSSLTSLQKRVNSSREQAEDLGQILNQKIAQIESVQRLKNAAIEKLGLETQSKEQLEGESDFANTDEEKHSIESRLQIILSTIDDIKSEIKQRTSMEKKLQQSIDEYNKSKSTISSKIKKNLESKPTLVKMVKTSKNKVEVTAKKFNSSKSRENSAKNRLVKISSELSEILKKKAKAKPKTRKAKAKPKTRKAKAKPKTRKA
;
A
#
# COMPACT_ATOMS: atom_id res chain seq x y z
N MET A 1 -6.52 -50.68 -36.95
CA MET A 1 -7.64 -49.75 -36.69
C MET A 1 -8.11 -49.81 -35.24
N ALA A 2 -8.52 -50.97 -34.69
CA ALA A 2 -9.03 -51.06 -33.31
C ALA A 2 -8.05 -50.56 -32.24
N THR A 3 -6.75 -50.85 -32.41
CA THR A 3 -5.66 -50.41 -31.51
C THR A 3 -5.44 -48.90 -31.52
N LEU A 4 -5.45 -48.26 -32.68
CA LEU A 4 -5.32 -46.80 -32.80
C LEU A 4 -6.57 -46.06 -32.28
N VAL A 5 -7.76 -46.64 -32.44
CA VAL A 5 -9.00 -46.06 -31.92
C VAL A 5 -9.02 -46.10 -30.39
N SER A 6 -8.54 -47.19 -29.77
CA SER A 6 -8.45 -47.30 -28.31
C SER A 6 -7.39 -46.35 -27.73
N THR A 7 -6.24 -46.19 -28.39
CA THR A 7 -5.21 -45.23 -27.97
C THR A 7 -5.67 -43.78 -28.10
N ALA A 8 -6.40 -43.43 -29.16
CA ALA A 8 -7.02 -42.11 -29.30
C ALA A 8 -8.01 -41.83 -28.16
N LYS A 9 -8.90 -42.79 -27.83
CA LYS A 9 -9.82 -42.69 -26.69
C LYS A 9 -9.11 -42.56 -25.34
N LYS A 10 -7.95 -43.22 -25.15
CA LYS A 10 -7.14 -43.10 -23.94
C LYS A 10 -6.50 -41.70 -23.84
N LEU A 11 -5.95 -41.19 -24.94
CA LEU A 11 -5.32 -39.88 -25.00
C LEU A 11 -6.32 -38.73 -24.86
N THR A 12 -7.56 -38.87 -25.35
CA THR A 12 -8.61 -37.87 -25.11
C THR A 12 -8.97 -37.79 -23.63
N LYS A 13 -9.16 -38.92 -22.95
CA LYS A 13 -9.37 -38.96 -21.49
C LYS A 13 -8.19 -38.35 -20.74
N GLN A 14 -6.95 -38.73 -21.10
CA GLN A 14 -5.74 -38.18 -20.49
C GLN A 14 -5.62 -36.67 -20.67
N LYS A 15 -5.92 -36.15 -21.87
CA LYS A 15 -5.94 -34.70 -22.13
C LYS A 15 -6.96 -33.97 -21.25
N LEU A 16 -8.16 -34.52 -21.09
CA LEU A 16 -9.20 -33.90 -20.25
C LEU A 16 -8.77 -33.80 -18.79
N GLU A 17 -8.20 -34.87 -18.23
CA GLU A 17 -7.69 -34.87 -16.85
C GLU A 17 -6.51 -33.91 -16.68
N LEU A 18 -5.57 -33.89 -17.63
CA LEU A 18 -4.46 -32.93 -17.61
C LEU A 18 -4.95 -31.48 -17.73
N SER A 19 -6.01 -31.23 -18.49
CA SER A 19 -6.63 -29.90 -18.60
C SER A 19 -7.26 -29.45 -17.28
N LYS A 20 -7.92 -30.36 -16.55
CA LYS A 20 -8.45 -30.08 -15.20
C LYS A 20 -7.32 -29.70 -14.24
N ILE A 21 -6.23 -30.50 -14.24
CA ILE A 21 -5.04 -30.26 -13.40
C ILE A 21 -4.36 -28.94 -13.76
N ARG A 22 -4.25 -28.60 -15.05
CA ARG A 22 -3.69 -27.31 -15.48
C ARG A 22 -4.55 -26.14 -15.00
N ARG A 23 -5.88 -26.25 -15.11
CA ARG A 23 -6.79 -25.19 -14.66
C ARG A 23 -6.75 -25.01 -13.15
N SER A 24 -6.66 -26.09 -12.36
CA SER A 24 -6.53 -25.98 -10.90
C SER A 24 -5.19 -25.36 -10.50
N SER A 25 -4.09 -25.83 -11.08
CA SER A 25 -2.74 -25.29 -10.81
C SER A 25 -2.61 -23.82 -11.24
N GLU A 26 -3.25 -23.41 -12.34
CA GLU A 26 -3.31 -22.02 -12.77
C GLU A 26 -4.06 -21.14 -11.75
N LYS A 27 -5.19 -21.62 -11.23
CA LYS A 27 -5.96 -20.90 -10.20
C LYS A 27 -5.14 -20.74 -8.92
N GLU A 28 -4.46 -21.80 -8.48
CA GLU A 28 -3.57 -21.76 -7.32
C GLU A 28 -2.42 -20.76 -7.51
N PHE A 29 -1.77 -20.81 -8.67
CA PHE A 29 -0.69 -19.87 -9.01
C PHE A 29 -1.17 -18.42 -9.02
N LYS A 30 -2.32 -18.13 -9.65
CA LYS A 30 -2.92 -16.78 -9.65
C LYS A 30 -3.24 -16.29 -8.23
N LYS A 31 -3.81 -17.15 -7.38
CA LYS A 31 -4.07 -16.83 -5.97
C LYS A 31 -2.78 -16.53 -5.21
N ALA A 32 -1.77 -17.39 -5.33
CA ALA A 32 -0.48 -17.19 -4.68
C ALA A 32 0.18 -15.87 -5.12
N LYS A 33 0.11 -15.56 -6.43
CA LYS A 33 0.64 -14.31 -6.99
C LYS A 33 -0.08 -13.07 -6.45
N ALA A 34 -1.41 -13.11 -6.34
CA ALA A 34 -2.20 -12.02 -5.77
C ALA A 34 -1.84 -11.77 -4.30
N VAL A 35 -1.73 -12.84 -3.50
CA VAL A 35 -1.35 -12.77 -2.09
C VAL A 35 0.08 -12.22 -1.92
N SER A 36 1.02 -12.69 -2.72
CA SER A 36 2.41 -12.20 -2.69
C SER A 36 2.48 -10.70 -3.03
N ARG A 37 1.76 -10.26 -4.08
CA ARG A 37 1.63 -8.83 -4.41
C ARG A 37 1.06 -8.03 -3.25
N LYS A 38 -0.04 -8.49 -2.64
CA LYS A 38 -0.65 -7.85 -1.48
C LYS A 38 0.38 -7.63 -0.36
N TYR A 39 1.04 -8.69 0.11
CA TYR A 39 2.01 -8.55 1.21
C TYR A 39 3.20 -7.68 0.84
N SER A 40 3.73 -7.78 -0.38
CA SER A 40 4.82 -6.90 -0.82
C SER A 40 4.41 -5.42 -0.81
N SER A 41 3.22 -5.11 -1.33
CA SER A 41 2.69 -3.74 -1.36
C SER A 41 2.42 -3.20 0.05
N SER A 42 1.89 -4.05 0.95
CA SER A 42 1.71 -3.71 2.36
C SER A 42 3.04 -3.43 3.05
N LEU A 43 4.11 -4.18 2.73
CA LEU A 43 5.43 -3.96 3.31
C LEU A 43 6.03 -2.63 2.85
N THR A 44 5.93 -2.32 1.56
CA THR A 44 6.36 -1.02 1.02
C THR A 44 5.56 0.12 1.63
N SER A 45 4.23 -0.02 1.76
CA SER A 45 3.36 0.98 2.39
C SER A 45 3.72 1.18 3.87
N LEU A 46 3.98 0.11 4.62
CA LEU A 46 4.46 0.19 6.00
C LEU A 46 5.78 0.95 6.10
N GLN A 47 6.74 0.66 5.21
CA GLN A 47 8.02 1.36 5.19
C GLN A 47 7.84 2.85 4.90
N LYS A 48 6.98 3.21 3.93
CA LYS A 48 6.66 4.62 3.63
C LYS A 48 6.05 5.33 4.83
N ARG A 49 5.10 4.69 5.54
CA ARG A 49 4.48 5.24 6.75
C ARG A 49 5.52 5.47 7.85
N VAL A 50 6.42 4.51 8.09
CA VAL A 50 7.50 4.66 9.08
C VAL A 50 8.41 5.83 8.71
N ASN A 51 8.81 5.94 7.45
CA ASN A 51 9.68 7.04 7.00
C ASN A 51 8.99 8.40 7.14
N SER A 52 7.75 8.53 6.68
CA SER A 52 6.98 9.77 6.84
C SER A 52 6.75 10.15 8.30
N SER A 53 6.49 9.18 9.19
CA SER A 53 6.40 9.46 10.62
C SER A 53 7.74 9.89 11.24
N ARG A 54 8.89 9.41 10.72
CA ARG A 54 10.21 9.86 11.18
C ARG A 54 10.50 11.29 10.76
N GLU A 55 10.23 11.61 9.51
CA GLU A 55 10.34 12.97 8.97
C GLU A 55 9.49 13.94 9.81
N GLN A 56 8.22 13.60 10.06
CA GLN A 56 7.37 14.40 10.96
C GLN A 56 7.94 14.54 12.38
N ALA A 57 8.58 13.50 12.92
CA ALA A 57 9.20 13.57 14.25
C ALA A 57 10.46 14.45 14.26
N GLU A 58 11.22 14.48 13.15
CA GLU A 58 12.38 15.34 12.94
C GLU A 58 11.94 16.80 12.80
N ASP A 59 10.94 17.08 11.98
CA ASP A 59 10.35 18.43 11.81
C ASP A 59 9.84 18.98 13.15
N LEU A 60 9.09 18.17 13.91
CA LEU A 60 8.66 18.53 15.26
C LEU A 60 9.84 18.75 16.20
N GLY A 61 10.92 17.98 16.05
CA GLY A 61 12.15 18.16 16.82
C GLY A 61 12.80 19.52 16.56
N GLN A 62 12.86 19.95 15.29
CA GLN A 62 13.39 21.26 14.92
C GLN A 62 12.53 22.40 15.48
N ILE A 63 11.21 22.31 15.33
CA ILE A 63 10.27 23.32 15.88
C ILE A 63 10.40 23.39 17.41
N LEU A 64 10.48 22.24 18.08
CA LEU A 64 10.65 22.18 19.53
C LEU A 64 11.95 22.88 19.97
N ASN A 65 13.07 22.60 19.29
CA ASN A 65 14.35 23.24 19.59
C ASN A 65 14.27 24.77 19.39
N GLN A 66 13.60 25.24 18.34
CA GLN A 66 13.36 26.67 18.12
C GLN A 66 12.53 27.28 19.26
N LYS A 67 11.49 26.59 19.72
CA LYS A 67 10.64 27.05 20.83
C LYS A 67 11.38 27.07 22.17
N ILE A 68 12.24 26.09 22.41
CA ILE A 68 13.13 26.05 23.58
C ILE A 68 14.09 27.25 23.55
N ALA A 69 14.73 27.54 22.41
CA ALA A 69 15.60 28.71 22.30
C ALA A 69 14.81 30.04 22.50
N GLN A 70 13.57 30.10 22.02
CA GLN A 70 12.68 31.25 22.25
C GLN A 70 12.36 31.44 23.73
N ILE A 71 11.98 30.39 24.47
CA ILE A 71 11.64 30.52 25.89
C ILE A 71 12.86 30.91 26.72
N GLU A 72 14.04 30.34 26.44
CA GLU A 72 15.30 30.71 27.09
C GLU A 72 15.63 32.19 26.84
N SER A 73 15.42 32.69 25.61
CA SER A 73 15.63 34.10 25.29
C SER A 73 14.67 35.01 26.06
N VAL A 74 13.39 34.63 26.15
CA VAL A 74 12.38 35.39 26.90
C VAL A 74 12.70 35.40 28.39
N GLN A 75 13.18 34.29 28.94
CA GLN A 75 13.62 34.19 30.34
C GLN A 75 14.82 35.10 30.61
N ARG A 76 15.84 35.10 29.74
CA ARG A 76 16.98 36.04 29.87
C ARG A 76 16.53 37.48 29.87
N LEU A 77 15.66 37.85 28.93
CA LEU A 77 15.09 39.20 28.86
C LEU A 77 14.30 39.53 30.14
N LYS A 78 13.41 38.64 30.58
CA LYS A 78 12.64 38.85 31.81
C LYS A 78 13.53 39.10 33.02
N ASN A 79 14.59 38.30 33.19
CA ASN A 79 15.54 38.46 34.29
C ASN A 79 16.28 39.80 34.22
N ALA A 80 16.75 40.21 33.03
CA ALA A 80 17.37 41.52 32.85
C ALA A 80 16.42 42.69 33.20
N ALA A 81 15.13 42.57 32.88
CA ALA A 81 14.14 43.57 33.30
C ALA A 81 13.89 43.57 34.82
N ILE A 82 13.91 42.40 35.47
CA ILE A 82 13.80 42.29 36.94
C ILE A 82 15.01 42.94 37.62
N GLU A 83 16.23 42.69 37.11
CA GLU A 83 17.44 43.33 37.61
C GLU A 83 17.37 44.86 37.44
N LYS A 84 16.96 45.34 36.26
CA LYS A 84 16.76 46.77 36.00
C LYS A 84 15.72 47.37 36.95
N LEU A 85 14.61 46.69 37.19
CA LEU A 85 13.58 47.14 38.14
C LEU A 85 14.17 47.31 39.56
N GLY A 86 15.03 46.39 39.98
CA GLY A 86 15.73 46.49 41.27
C GLY A 86 16.61 47.74 41.36
N LEU A 87 17.39 48.03 40.31
CA LEU A 87 18.26 49.21 40.25
C LEU A 87 17.47 50.53 40.26
N GLU A 88 16.38 50.61 39.49
CA GLU A 88 15.52 51.81 39.48
C GLU A 88 14.81 52.00 40.82
N THR A 89 14.40 50.90 41.47
CA THR A 89 13.79 50.95 42.81
C THR A 89 14.80 51.46 43.85
N GLN A 90 16.04 50.99 43.80
CA GLN A 90 17.11 51.50 44.66
C GLN A 90 17.41 52.99 44.39
N SER A 91 17.42 53.40 43.12
CA SER A 91 17.65 54.80 42.72
C SER A 91 16.52 55.71 43.21
N LYS A 92 15.27 55.23 43.17
CA LYS A 92 14.12 55.89 43.77
C LYS A 92 14.31 56.09 45.28
N GLU A 93 14.67 55.03 46.01
CA GLU A 93 14.88 55.10 47.46
C GLU A 93 16.00 56.07 47.85
N GLN A 94 17.09 56.12 47.06
CA GLN A 94 18.18 57.07 47.26
C GLN A 94 17.72 58.52 47.08
N LEU A 95 17.00 58.82 46.00
CA LEU A 95 16.49 60.17 45.73
C LEU A 95 15.40 60.60 46.72
N GLU A 96 14.57 59.67 47.20
CA GLU A 96 13.62 59.95 48.29
C GLU A 96 14.38 60.34 49.57
N GLY A 97 15.45 59.63 49.91
CA GLY A 97 16.34 60.01 51.00
C GLY A 97 17.02 61.37 50.81
N GLU A 98 17.53 61.68 49.61
CA GLU A 98 18.10 63.00 49.30
C GLU A 98 17.07 64.14 49.44
N SER A 99 15.81 63.87 49.07
CA SER A 99 14.70 64.82 49.20
C SER A 99 14.47 65.25 50.66
N ASP A 100 14.67 64.33 51.61
CA ASP A 100 14.50 64.59 53.04
C ASP A 100 15.56 65.56 53.60
N PHE A 101 16.71 65.69 52.94
CA PHE A 101 17.83 66.57 53.33
C PHE A 101 17.94 67.85 52.49
N ALA A 102 17.08 68.03 51.48
CA ALA A 102 17.13 69.18 50.58
C ALA A 102 16.72 70.48 51.31
N ASN A 103 17.57 71.51 51.24
CA ASN A 103 17.40 72.76 51.99
C ASN A 103 16.82 73.90 51.15
N THR A 104 16.90 73.80 49.82
CA THR A 104 16.37 74.82 48.90
C THR A 104 15.20 74.26 48.07
N ASP A 105 14.27 75.15 47.70
CA ASP A 105 13.10 74.76 46.90
C ASP A 105 13.49 74.32 45.47
N GLU A 106 14.56 74.87 44.89
CA GLU A 106 15.11 74.43 43.60
C GLU A 106 15.66 72.99 43.66
N GLU A 107 16.39 72.63 44.72
CA GLU A 107 16.88 71.26 44.92
C GLU A 107 15.74 70.26 45.05
N LYS A 108 14.72 70.59 45.86
CA LYS A 108 13.52 69.77 46.01
C LYS A 108 12.83 69.54 44.67
N HIS A 109 12.61 70.61 43.90
CA HIS A 109 11.90 70.49 42.63
C HIS A 109 12.69 69.70 41.58
N SER A 110 14.03 69.80 41.60
CA SER A 110 14.92 68.97 40.77
C SER A 110 14.83 67.49 41.14
N ILE A 111 14.83 67.16 42.44
CA ILE A 111 14.69 65.79 42.94
C ILE A 111 13.32 65.21 42.58
N GLU A 112 12.24 65.97 42.78
CA GLU A 112 10.88 65.57 42.39
C GLU A 112 10.78 65.24 40.89
N SER A 113 11.37 66.08 40.04
CA SER A 113 11.39 65.87 38.59
C SER A 113 12.09 64.56 38.21
N ARG A 114 13.22 64.25 38.87
CA ARG A 114 13.95 62.98 38.69
C ARG A 114 13.16 61.79 39.20
N LEU A 115 12.50 61.92 40.36
CA LEU A 115 11.64 60.88 40.92
C LEU A 115 10.48 60.54 39.97
N GLN A 116 9.84 61.54 39.37
CA GLN A 116 8.78 61.30 38.39
C GLN A 116 9.28 60.51 37.17
N ILE A 117 10.48 60.80 36.67
CA ILE A 117 11.09 60.05 35.56
C ILE A 117 11.35 58.60 35.96
N ILE A 118 11.90 58.37 37.16
CA ILE A 118 12.17 57.01 37.66
C ILE A 118 10.87 56.24 37.88
N LEU A 119 9.84 56.87 38.45
CA LEU A 119 8.52 56.25 38.62
C LEU A 119 7.91 55.81 37.29
N SER A 120 7.97 56.68 36.26
CA SER A 120 7.53 56.31 34.91
C SER A 120 8.32 55.13 34.36
N THR A 121 9.65 55.15 34.52
CA THR A 121 10.55 54.09 34.05
C THR A 121 10.26 52.76 34.76
N ILE A 122 9.99 52.79 36.06
CA ILE A 122 9.60 51.62 36.86
C ILE A 122 8.31 51.00 36.31
N ASP A 123 7.31 51.81 36.00
CA ASP A 123 6.03 51.30 35.50
C ASP A 123 6.15 50.72 34.09
N ASP A 124 6.98 51.33 33.23
CA ASP A 124 7.35 50.75 31.94
C ASP A 124 8.01 49.38 32.09
N ILE A 125 8.98 49.24 33.01
CA ILE A 125 9.67 47.97 33.29
C ILE A 125 8.70 46.92 33.84
N LYS A 126 7.79 47.29 34.75
CA LYS A 126 6.75 46.37 35.25
C LYS A 126 5.86 45.87 34.11
N SER A 127 5.48 46.76 33.19
CA SER A 127 4.67 46.40 32.02
C SER A 127 5.41 45.40 31.12
N GLU A 128 6.71 45.63 30.91
CA GLU A 128 7.60 44.75 30.14
C GLU A 128 7.72 43.36 30.78
N ILE A 129 7.95 43.29 32.10
CA ILE A 129 7.99 42.01 32.84
C ILE A 129 6.67 41.25 32.68
N LYS A 130 5.52 41.95 32.76
CA LYS A 130 4.19 41.34 32.59
C LYS A 130 4.01 40.77 31.18
N GLN A 131 4.42 41.50 30.14
CA GLN A 131 4.37 41.03 28.75
C GLN A 131 5.27 39.81 28.54
N ARG A 132 6.52 39.86 29.01
CA ARG A 132 7.49 38.75 28.92
C ARG A 132 7.00 37.49 29.65
N THR A 133 6.38 37.65 30.82
CA THR A 133 5.77 36.54 31.59
C THR A 133 4.60 35.89 30.83
N SER A 134 3.75 36.68 30.19
CA SER A 134 2.66 36.16 29.35
C SER A 134 3.20 35.37 28.15
N MET A 135 4.24 35.90 27.51
CA MET A 135 4.91 35.25 26.37
C MET A 135 5.58 33.93 26.77
N GLU A 136 6.30 33.91 27.90
CA GLU A 136 6.89 32.70 28.47
C GLU A 136 5.84 31.60 28.66
N LYS A 137 4.69 31.93 29.26
CA LYS A 137 3.59 30.97 29.47
C LYS A 137 3.03 30.41 28.15
N LYS A 138 2.84 31.25 27.13
CA LYS A 138 2.38 30.81 25.79
C LYS A 138 3.38 29.89 25.11
N LEU A 139 4.68 30.19 25.24
CA LEU A 139 5.75 29.35 24.71
C LEU A 139 5.79 28.00 25.42
N GLN A 140 5.65 27.98 26.75
CA GLN A 140 5.60 26.74 27.52
C GLN A 140 4.43 25.84 27.07
N GLN A 141 3.23 26.41 26.92
CA GLN A 141 2.06 25.67 26.41
C GLN A 141 2.34 25.07 25.02
N SER A 142 2.95 25.86 24.12
CA SER A 142 3.33 25.38 22.79
C SER A 142 4.33 24.22 22.87
N ILE A 143 5.35 24.33 23.73
CA ILE A 143 6.35 23.27 23.95
C ILE A 143 5.68 21.98 24.43
N ASP A 144 4.73 22.07 25.36
CA ASP A 144 4.02 20.90 25.90
C ASP A 144 3.17 20.21 24.81
N GLU A 145 2.48 20.99 23.97
CA GLU A 145 1.70 20.49 22.83
C GLU A 145 2.59 19.79 21.79
N TYR A 146 3.74 20.36 21.46
CA TYR A 146 4.70 19.75 20.54
C TYR A 146 5.32 18.47 21.11
N ASN A 147 5.64 18.44 22.42
CA ASN A 147 6.12 17.24 23.09
C ASN A 147 5.09 16.11 23.09
N LYS A 148 3.81 16.44 23.35
CA LYS A 148 2.70 15.48 23.24
C LYS A 148 2.60 14.94 21.82
N SER A 149 2.64 15.81 20.82
CA SER A 149 2.61 15.43 19.40
C SER A 149 3.77 14.50 19.03
N LYS A 150 5.00 14.83 19.42
CA LYS A 150 6.20 14.01 19.22
C LYS A 150 6.07 12.62 19.85
N SER A 151 5.53 12.54 21.07
CA SER A 151 5.26 11.26 21.75
C SER A 151 4.25 10.39 20.99
N THR A 152 3.15 10.99 20.49
CA THR A 152 2.16 10.24 19.71
C THR A 152 2.77 9.66 18.43
N ILE A 153 3.61 10.42 17.73
CA ILE A 153 4.31 9.98 16.51
C ILE A 153 5.30 8.87 16.83
N SER A 154 6.08 9.01 17.92
CA SER A 154 6.98 7.96 18.40
C SER A 154 6.24 6.64 18.66
N SER A 155 5.06 6.70 19.28
CA SER A 155 4.22 5.51 19.49
C SER A 155 3.77 4.86 18.17
N LYS A 156 3.43 5.66 17.15
CA LYS A 156 3.05 5.16 15.81
C LYS A 156 4.23 4.49 15.12
N ILE A 157 5.42 5.07 15.21
CA ILE A 157 6.67 4.49 14.68
C ILE A 157 6.91 3.13 15.34
N LYS A 158 6.85 3.05 16.68
CA LYS A 158 7.06 1.82 17.44
C LYS A 158 6.10 0.70 17.01
N LYS A 159 4.78 0.98 16.98
CA LYS A 159 3.75 0.01 16.53
C LYS A 159 3.99 -0.48 15.09
N ASN A 160 4.39 0.42 14.19
CA ASN A 160 4.69 0.05 12.81
C ASN A 160 5.97 -0.79 12.70
N LEU A 161 6.99 -0.54 13.52
CA LEU A 161 8.21 -1.35 13.56
C LEU A 161 7.95 -2.75 14.13
N GLU A 162 7.12 -2.87 15.16
CA GLU A 162 6.74 -4.16 15.77
C GLU A 162 5.99 -5.07 14.79
N SER A 163 5.18 -4.50 13.89
CA SER A 163 4.43 -5.27 12.87
C SER A 163 5.24 -5.65 11.62
N LYS A 164 6.37 -4.96 11.37
CA LYS A 164 7.26 -5.20 10.21
C LYS A 164 7.81 -6.64 10.13
N PRO A 165 8.36 -7.28 11.18
CA PRO A 165 8.93 -8.62 11.07
C PRO A 165 7.90 -9.68 10.64
N THR A 166 6.68 -9.59 11.17
CA THR A 166 5.58 -10.49 10.80
C THR A 166 5.24 -10.37 9.32
N LEU A 167 5.18 -9.14 8.81
CA LEU A 167 4.93 -8.88 7.39
C LEU A 167 6.06 -9.38 6.48
N VAL A 168 7.32 -9.22 6.90
CA VAL A 168 8.48 -9.79 6.19
C VAL A 168 8.39 -11.32 6.11
N LYS A 169 8.00 -12.01 7.18
CA LYS A 169 7.77 -13.47 7.17
C LYS A 169 6.67 -13.85 6.18
N MET A 170 5.55 -13.10 6.13
CA MET A 170 4.47 -13.32 5.16
C MET A 170 4.91 -13.10 3.71
N VAL A 171 5.75 -12.09 3.45
CA VAL A 171 6.33 -11.85 2.12
C VAL A 171 7.21 -13.03 1.69
N LYS A 172 8.10 -13.51 2.56
CA LYS A 172 8.98 -14.66 2.25
C LYS A 172 8.17 -15.93 1.96
N THR A 173 7.24 -16.28 2.84
CA THR A 173 6.41 -17.48 2.68
C THR A 173 5.52 -17.43 1.44
N SER A 174 4.93 -16.26 1.13
CA SER A 174 4.13 -16.09 -0.08
C SER A 174 4.97 -16.16 -1.36
N LYS A 175 6.19 -15.61 -1.37
CA LYS A 175 7.13 -15.73 -2.50
C LYS A 175 7.48 -17.20 -2.78
N ASN A 176 7.77 -17.97 -1.75
CA ASN A 176 8.03 -19.41 -1.88
C ASN A 176 6.80 -20.16 -2.45
N LYS A 177 5.59 -19.84 -1.97
CA LYS A 177 4.35 -20.43 -2.51
C LYS A 177 4.14 -20.09 -3.99
N VAL A 178 4.46 -18.85 -4.41
CA VAL A 178 4.41 -18.46 -5.83
C VAL A 178 5.36 -19.30 -6.66
N GLU A 179 6.58 -19.51 -6.19
CA GLU A 179 7.57 -20.33 -6.91
C GLU A 179 7.11 -21.79 -7.06
N VAL A 180 6.64 -22.41 -5.97
CA VAL A 180 6.14 -23.79 -5.98
C VAL A 180 4.93 -23.95 -6.91
N THR A 181 3.96 -23.03 -6.82
CA THR A 181 2.76 -23.07 -7.66
C THR A 181 3.07 -22.77 -9.12
N ALA A 182 4.04 -21.90 -9.42
CA ALA A 182 4.53 -21.65 -10.78
C ALA A 182 5.15 -22.91 -11.40
N LYS A 183 6.02 -23.62 -10.65
CA LYS A 183 6.62 -24.89 -11.10
C LYS A 183 5.54 -25.93 -11.40
N LYS A 184 4.55 -26.09 -10.51
CA LYS A 184 3.40 -27.00 -10.72
C LYS A 184 2.58 -26.63 -11.95
N PHE A 185 2.26 -25.33 -12.12
CA PHE A 185 1.52 -24.84 -13.28
C PHE A 185 2.27 -25.11 -14.59
N ASN A 186 3.54 -24.73 -14.68
CA ASN A 186 4.37 -24.94 -15.87
C ASN A 186 4.52 -26.43 -16.22
N SER A 187 4.73 -27.29 -15.22
CA SER A 187 4.77 -28.75 -15.42
C SER A 187 3.45 -29.29 -15.95
N SER A 188 2.31 -28.91 -15.37
CA SER A 188 0.99 -29.34 -15.84
C SER A 188 0.68 -28.86 -17.26
N LYS A 189 1.08 -27.62 -17.60
CA LYS A 189 0.95 -27.05 -18.95
C LYS A 189 1.79 -27.83 -19.96
N SER A 190 3.02 -28.17 -19.62
CA SER A 190 3.90 -28.98 -20.48
C SER A 190 3.33 -30.39 -20.72
N ARG A 191 2.82 -31.05 -19.67
CA ARG A 191 2.17 -32.37 -19.78
C ARG A 191 0.92 -32.33 -20.65
N GLU A 192 0.04 -31.33 -20.49
CA GLU A 192 -1.15 -31.16 -21.34
C GLU A 192 -0.76 -30.95 -22.80
N ASN A 193 0.25 -30.11 -23.08
CA ASN A 193 0.74 -29.86 -24.43
C ASN A 193 1.31 -31.14 -25.07
N SER A 194 2.08 -31.93 -24.34
CA SER A 194 2.60 -33.21 -24.83
C SER A 194 1.48 -34.19 -25.17
N ALA A 195 0.48 -34.34 -24.29
CA ALA A 195 -0.69 -35.19 -24.55
C ALA A 195 -1.51 -34.69 -25.75
N LYS A 196 -1.69 -33.36 -25.89
CA LYS A 196 -2.35 -32.74 -27.04
C LYS A 196 -1.60 -33.05 -28.34
N ASN A 197 -0.28 -32.91 -28.36
CA ASN A 197 0.55 -33.19 -29.53
C ASN A 197 0.49 -34.68 -29.93
N ARG A 198 0.56 -35.59 -28.96
CA ARG A 198 0.39 -37.04 -29.20
C ARG A 198 -1.00 -37.37 -29.75
N LEU A 199 -2.04 -36.76 -29.20
CA LEU A 199 -3.41 -36.95 -29.66
C LEU A 199 -3.58 -36.47 -31.11
N VAL A 200 -3.00 -35.32 -31.48
CA VAL A 200 -3.04 -34.80 -32.86
C VAL A 200 -2.39 -35.79 -33.83
N LYS A 201 -1.20 -36.31 -33.53
CA LYS A 201 -0.50 -37.29 -34.38
C LYS A 201 -1.31 -38.58 -34.59
N ILE A 202 -1.84 -39.16 -33.52
CA ILE A 202 -2.63 -40.40 -33.61
C ILE A 202 -3.97 -40.15 -34.33
N SER A 203 -4.55 -38.95 -34.17
CA SER A 203 -5.78 -38.58 -34.86
C SER A 203 -5.55 -38.39 -36.36
N SER A 204 -4.41 -37.81 -36.77
CA SER A 204 -4.04 -37.71 -38.19
C SER A 204 -3.81 -39.10 -38.81
N GLU A 205 -3.06 -39.98 -38.15
CA GLU A 205 -2.83 -41.36 -38.60
C GLU A 205 -4.15 -42.14 -38.75
N LEU A 206 -5.06 -42.03 -37.78
CA LEU A 206 -6.39 -42.61 -37.87
C LEU A 206 -7.17 -42.06 -39.07
N SER A 207 -7.13 -40.75 -39.30
CA SER A 207 -7.84 -40.12 -40.42
C SER A 207 -7.31 -40.59 -41.78
N GLU A 208 -6.00 -40.78 -41.91
CA GLU A 208 -5.37 -41.32 -43.12
C GLU A 208 -5.78 -42.77 -43.37
N ILE A 209 -5.78 -43.60 -42.33
CA ILE A 209 -6.18 -45.01 -42.41
C ILE A 209 -7.68 -45.12 -42.76
N LEU A 210 -8.54 -44.24 -42.23
CA LEU A 210 -9.96 -44.17 -42.60
C LEU A 210 -10.15 -43.74 -44.06
N LYS A 211 -9.41 -42.72 -44.53
CA LYS A 211 -9.44 -42.26 -45.93
C LYS A 211 -8.97 -43.35 -46.90
N LYS A 212 -7.90 -44.09 -46.56
CA LYS A 212 -7.41 -45.22 -47.36
C LYS A 212 -8.44 -46.36 -47.45
N LYS A 213 -9.15 -46.68 -46.35
CA LYS A 213 -10.24 -47.68 -46.39
C LYS A 213 -11.49 -47.21 -47.16
N ALA A 214 -11.85 -45.94 -47.09
CA ALA A 214 -13.00 -45.41 -47.83
C ALA A 214 -12.79 -45.50 -49.36
N LYS A 215 -11.54 -45.31 -49.82
CA LYS A 215 -11.14 -45.48 -51.23
C LYS A 215 -11.11 -46.95 -51.71
N ALA A 216 -11.09 -47.91 -50.79
CA ALA A 216 -11.01 -49.34 -51.07
C ALA A 216 -12.36 -50.09 -50.95
N LYS A 217 -13.49 -49.38 -50.75
CA LYS A 217 -14.82 -50.03 -50.76
C LYS A 217 -15.18 -50.48 -52.18
N PRO A 218 -15.60 -51.75 -52.39
CA PRO A 218 -16.01 -52.20 -53.71
C PRO A 218 -17.26 -51.43 -54.16
N LYS A 219 -17.27 -50.95 -55.41
CA LYS A 219 -18.49 -50.43 -56.05
C LYS A 219 -19.53 -51.55 -56.02
N THR A 220 -20.59 -51.39 -55.25
CA THR A 220 -21.76 -52.27 -55.34
C THR A 220 -22.25 -52.20 -56.79
N ARG A 221 -22.21 -53.35 -57.48
CA ARG A 221 -22.72 -53.50 -58.84
C ARG A 221 -24.17 -53.01 -58.86
N LYS A 222 -24.46 -51.96 -59.62
CA LYS A 222 -25.83 -51.59 -59.95
C LYS A 222 -26.50 -52.80 -60.60
N ALA A 223 -27.51 -53.36 -59.94
CA ALA A 223 -28.37 -54.37 -60.56
C ALA A 223 -29.01 -53.74 -61.79
N LYS A 224 -28.71 -54.27 -62.98
CA LYS A 224 -29.36 -53.86 -64.23
C LYS A 224 -30.84 -54.25 -64.14
N ALA A 225 -31.73 -53.27 -64.23
CA ALA A 225 -33.16 -53.50 -64.40
C ALA A 225 -33.41 -54.33 -65.67
N LYS A 226 -34.22 -55.39 -65.57
CA LYS A 226 -34.65 -56.22 -66.71
C LYS A 226 -35.65 -55.43 -67.58
N PRO A 227 -35.57 -55.52 -68.92
CA PRO A 227 -36.50 -54.84 -69.82
C PRO A 227 -37.84 -55.60 -69.89
N LYS A 228 -38.95 -54.84 -69.97
CA LYS A 228 -40.30 -55.37 -70.21
C LYS A 228 -40.39 -55.93 -71.64
N THR A 229 -40.70 -57.22 -71.77
CA THR A 229 -41.03 -57.86 -73.05
C THR A 229 -42.54 -57.82 -73.33
N ARG A 230 -42.86 -57.55 -74.60
CA ARG A 230 -44.19 -57.36 -75.19
C ARG A 230 -45.09 -58.59 -75.05
N LYS A 231 -46.39 -58.33 -74.80
CA LYS A 231 -47.46 -59.32 -74.93
C LYS A 231 -47.72 -59.65 -76.41
N ALA A 232 -47.67 -60.93 -76.77
CA ALA A 232 -48.24 -61.47 -77.99
C ALA A 232 -49.45 -62.35 -77.63
N LYS A 233 -50.57 -62.12 -78.32
CA LYS A 233 -51.86 -62.83 -78.19
C LYS A 233 -51.90 -64.06 -79.10
N ALA A 234 -52.50 -65.16 -78.62
CA ALA A 234 -53.22 -66.18 -79.41
C ALA A 234 -54.18 -66.92 -78.44
N LYS A 235 -55.51 -66.65 -78.47
CA LYS A 235 -56.64 -67.32 -79.19
C LYS A 235 -57.03 -68.70 -78.60
N PRO A 236 -58.28 -69.20 -78.76
CA PRO A 236 -59.60 -68.64 -78.43
C PRO A 236 -60.40 -69.59 -77.50
N LYS A 237 -61.52 -69.14 -76.90
CA LYS A 237 -62.54 -70.04 -76.30
C LYS A 237 -63.86 -69.90 -77.05
N THR A 238 -64.28 -70.97 -77.73
CA THR A 238 -65.66 -71.26 -78.15
C THR A 238 -66.50 -71.52 -76.88
N ARG A 239 -67.58 -70.76 -76.60
CA ARG A 239 -69.02 -71.02 -76.93
C ARG A 239 -69.48 -72.41 -76.45
N LYS A 240 -70.58 -72.64 -75.74
CA LYS A 240 -71.88 -71.97 -75.49
C LYS A 240 -72.38 -72.42 -74.09
N ALA A 241 -73.11 -71.58 -73.35
CA ALA A 241 -74.58 -71.60 -73.15
C ALA A 241 -75.08 -72.91 -72.54
#